data_AF-A0A7L2R5E8-F1
#
_entry.id   AF-A0A7L2R5E8-F1
#
_cell.length_a   1.000
_cell.length_b   1.000
_cell.length_c   1.000
_cell.angle_alpha   90.00
_cell.angle_beta   90.00
_cell.angle_gamma   90.00
#
_symmetry.space_group_name_H-M   'P 1'
#
loop_
_entity.id
_entity.type
_entity.pdbx_description
1 polymer ?
#
loop_
_entity_poly.entity_id
_entity_poly.type
_entity_poly.pdbx_seq_one_letter_code
_entity_poly.pdbx_strand_id
1 'polypeptide(L)'
;SVLCVLAVLAAARALSTCRSLDLEAARRKRIEAVRGQILSKLRLPEPPAEPGPARPLPEEVRALYNSTRELLRQRERLRPPEDPQEYYAKELLRFPMESPG
;
A
#
# COMPACT_ATOMS: atom_id res chain seq x y z
N SER A 1 49.75 -18.09 15.98
CA SER A 1 48.89 -16.97 16.40
C SER A 1 48.21 -16.27 15.22
N VAL A 2 48.95 -15.76 14.23
CA VAL A 2 48.40 -15.01 13.07
C VAL A 2 47.44 -15.85 12.20
N LEU A 3 47.76 -17.12 11.95
CA LEU A 3 46.93 -18.01 11.14
C LEU A 3 45.53 -18.22 11.74
N CYS A 4 45.44 -18.36 13.06
CA CYS A 4 44.16 -18.50 13.77
C CYS A 4 43.31 -17.23 13.66
N VAL A 5 43.94 -16.04 13.73
CA VAL A 5 43.24 -14.76 13.57
C VAL A 5 42.67 -14.62 12.16
N LEU A 6 43.42 -15.02 11.13
CA LEU A 6 42.95 -15.01 9.74
C LEU A 6 41.80 -15.99 9.51
N ALA A 7 41.86 -17.18 10.10
CA ALA A 7 40.79 -18.18 10.01
C ALA A 7 39.49 -17.70 10.68
N VAL A 8 39.58 -17.08 11.86
CA VAL A 8 38.43 -16.52 12.57
C VAL A 8 37.84 -15.33 11.81
N LEU A 9 38.67 -14.47 11.23
CA LEU A 9 38.19 -13.33 10.43
C LEU A 9 37.48 -13.79 9.14
N ALA A 10 38.01 -14.81 8.46
CA ALA A 10 37.39 -15.42 7.29
C ALA A 10 36.04 -16.07 7.65
N ALA A 11 35.98 -16.81 8.75
CA ALA A 11 34.75 -17.39 9.27
C ALA A 11 33.73 -16.29 9.65
N ALA A 12 34.14 -15.25 10.37
CA ALA A 12 33.28 -14.13 10.74
C ALA A 12 32.72 -13.39 9.50
N ARG A 13 33.52 -13.21 8.45
CA ARG A 13 33.04 -12.66 7.17
C ARG A 13 32.08 -13.61 6.44
N ALA A 14 32.31 -14.92 6.52
CA ALA A 14 31.43 -15.94 5.95
C ALA A 14 30.13 -16.14 6.75
N LEU A 15 30.09 -15.83 8.05
CA LEU A 15 28.86 -15.77 8.86
C LEU A 15 28.13 -14.43 8.72
N SER A 16 28.79 -13.38 8.21
CA SER A 16 28.20 -12.08 7.88
C SER A 16 27.57 -12.07 6.46
N THR A 17 26.99 -13.20 6.02
CA THR A 17 26.33 -13.35 4.71
C THR A 17 25.08 -12.49 4.51
N CYS A 18 24.64 -11.77 5.55
CA CYS A 18 23.66 -10.71 5.40
C CYS A 18 24.31 -9.53 4.66
N ARG A 19 24.19 -9.53 3.34
CA ARG A 19 24.45 -8.36 2.47
C ARG A 19 23.86 -7.12 3.14
N SER A 20 24.63 -6.03 3.21
CA SER A 20 24.13 -4.76 3.72
C SER A 20 22.82 -4.41 3.00
N LEU A 21 21.73 -4.36 3.76
CA LEU A 21 20.41 -4.10 3.22
C LEU A 21 20.34 -2.62 2.88
N ASP A 22 20.41 -2.30 1.59
CA ASP A 22 20.15 -0.94 1.12
C ASP A 22 18.65 -0.65 1.22
N LEU A 23 18.26 -0.11 2.37
CA LEU A 23 16.88 0.27 2.68
C LEU A 23 16.34 1.30 1.68
N GLU A 24 17.18 2.17 1.13
CA GLU A 24 16.77 3.16 0.14
C GLU A 24 16.45 2.50 -1.20
N ALA A 25 17.28 1.55 -1.64
CA ALA A 25 16.97 0.74 -2.82
C ALA A 25 15.69 -0.09 -2.63
N ALA A 26 15.48 -0.68 -1.45
CA ALA A 26 14.26 -1.42 -1.14
C ALA A 26 13.02 -0.52 -1.14
N ARG A 27 13.13 0.68 -0.55
CA ARG A 27 12.06 1.69 -0.52
C ARG A 27 11.68 2.14 -1.92
N ARG A 28 12.66 2.42 -2.79
CA ARG A 28 12.42 2.79 -4.20
C ARG A 28 11.69 1.68 -4.95
N LYS A 29 12.12 0.43 -4.82
CA LYS A 29 11.41 -0.73 -5.40
C LYS A 29 9.98 -0.85 -4.88
N ARG A 30 9.76 -0.58 -3.59
CA ARG A 30 8.42 -0.62 -3.00
C ARG A 30 7.53 0.48 -3.55
N ILE A 31 8.05 1.69 -3.75
CA ILE A 31 7.31 2.80 -4.37
C ILE A 31 6.83 2.42 -5.77
N GLU A 32 7.71 1.88 -6.61
CA GLU A 32 7.34 1.47 -7.97
C GLU A 32 6.35 0.30 -7.97
N ALA A 33 6.50 -0.66 -7.06
CA ALA A 33 5.53 -1.74 -6.91
C ALA A 33 4.14 -1.21 -6.49
N VAL A 34 4.08 -0.27 -5.55
CA VAL A 34 2.82 0.34 -5.10
C VAL A 34 2.20 1.18 -6.21
N ARG A 35 3.01 1.92 -6.99
CA ARG A 35 2.54 2.67 -8.17
C ARG A 35 1.83 1.75 -9.15
N GLY A 36 2.47 0.64 -9.53
CA GLY A 36 1.89 -0.36 -10.43
C GLY A 36 0.64 -1.02 -9.84
N GLN A 37 0.64 -1.29 -8.53
CA GLN A 37 -0.50 -1.87 -7.83
C GLN A 37 -1.72 -0.95 -7.86
N ILE A 38 -1.55 0.35 -7.59
CA ILE A 38 -2.65 1.33 -7.62
C ILE A 38 -3.25 1.41 -9.03
N LEU A 39 -2.41 1.59 -10.04
CA LEU A 39 -2.85 1.67 -11.45
C LEU A 39 -3.58 0.39 -11.89
N SER A 40 -3.06 -0.77 -11.52
CA SER A 40 -3.68 -2.07 -11.83
C SER A 40 -5.04 -2.23 -11.14
N LYS A 41 -5.16 -1.86 -9.87
CA LYS A 41 -6.44 -1.90 -9.13
C LYS A 41 -7.47 -0.96 -9.75
N LEU A 42 -7.06 0.21 -10.24
CA LEU A 42 -7.91 1.21 -10.89
C LEU A 42 -8.16 0.96 -12.38
N ARG A 43 -7.50 -0.06 -12.98
CA ARG A 43 -7.54 -0.34 -14.43
C ARG A 43 -7.08 0.84 -15.29
N LEU A 44 -6.09 1.57 -14.81
CA LEU A 44 -5.49 2.69 -15.53
C LEU A 44 -4.14 2.27 -16.11
N PRO A 45 -3.87 2.52 -17.41
CA PRO A 45 -2.57 2.22 -18.00
C PRO A 45 -1.48 3.20 -17.53
N GLU A 46 -1.87 4.43 -17.19
CA GLU A 46 -1.00 5.49 -16.72
C GLU A 46 -1.75 6.44 -15.77
N PRO A 47 -1.04 7.28 -14.98
CA PRO A 47 -1.69 8.28 -14.15
C PRO A 47 -2.57 9.23 -14.99
N PRO A 48 -3.78 9.58 -14.52
CA PRO A 48 -4.62 10.55 -15.21
C PRO A 48 -3.93 11.92 -15.23
N ALA A 49 -4.26 12.74 -16.23
CA ALA A 49 -3.78 14.11 -16.32
C ALA A 49 -4.06 14.87 -15.00
N GLU A 50 -3.14 15.76 -14.63
CA GLU A 50 -3.27 16.48 -13.36
C GLU A 50 -4.63 17.19 -13.30
N PRO A 51 -5.35 17.08 -12.17
CA PRO A 51 -6.58 17.80 -12.00
C PRO A 51 -6.30 19.29 -12.15
N GLY A 52 -7.26 20.01 -12.74
CA GLY A 52 -7.19 21.47 -12.83
C GLY A 52 -7.10 22.14 -11.44
N PRO A 53 -7.25 23.48 -11.35
CA PRO A 53 -7.06 24.21 -10.10
C PRO A 53 -7.85 23.58 -8.95
N ALA A 54 -7.20 23.46 -7.78
CA ALA A 54 -7.76 22.79 -6.61
C ALA A 54 -9.10 23.42 -6.22
N ARG A 55 -10.19 22.66 -6.39
CA ARG A 55 -11.53 23.05 -5.94
C ARG A 55 -11.89 22.29 -4.67
N PRO A 56 -12.68 22.89 -3.77
CA PRO A 56 -13.17 22.16 -2.61
C PRO A 56 -14.03 20.98 -3.06
N LEU A 57 -13.77 19.81 -2.46
CA LEU A 57 -14.57 18.60 -2.68
C LEU A 57 -16.02 18.82 -2.19
N PRO A 58 -17.03 18.38 -2.97
CA PRO A 58 -18.42 18.38 -2.53
C PRO A 58 -18.59 17.67 -1.18
N GLU A 59 -19.53 18.16 -0.37
CA GLU A 59 -19.75 17.62 0.98
C GLU A 59 -20.14 16.14 0.96
N GLU A 60 -20.98 15.73 0.01
CA GLU A 60 -21.42 14.36 -0.16
C GLU A 60 -20.25 13.39 -0.42
N VAL A 61 -19.30 13.79 -1.27
CA VAL A 61 -18.08 13.01 -1.56
C VAL A 61 -17.21 12.88 -0.31
N ARG A 62 -17.06 13.97 0.45
CA ARG A 62 -16.32 13.98 1.71
C ARG A 62 -17.00 13.11 2.77
N ALA A 63 -18.32 13.17 2.88
CA ALA A 63 -19.10 12.35 3.80
C ALA A 63 -19.00 10.86 3.45
N LEU A 64 -19.11 10.52 2.16
CA LEU A 64 -18.91 9.16 1.66
C LEU A 64 -17.53 8.63 2.05
N TYR A 65 -16.47 9.35 1.70
CA TYR A 65 -15.09 8.97 2.03
C TYR A 65 -14.90 8.75 3.54
N ASN A 66 -15.36 9.69 4.36
CA ASN A 66 -15.22 9.60 5.82
C ASN A 66 -15.95 8.37 6.39
N SER A 67 -17.17 8.09 5.90
CA SER A 67 -17.95 6.94 6.33
C SER A 67 -17.30 5.61 5.95
N THR A 68 -16.74 5.50 4.74
CA THR A 68 -16.00 4.33 4.29
C THR A 68 -14.73 4.13 5.10
N ARG A 69 -13.97 5.21 5.37
CA ARG A 69 -12.75 5.14 6.15
C ARG A 69 -13.02 4.62 7.57
N GLU A 70 -14.09 5.09 8.18
CA GLU A 70 -14.50 4.64 9.52
C GLU A 70 -14.94 3.17 9.52
N LEU A 71 -15.76 2.76 8.55
CA LEU A 71 -16.17 1.36 8.37
C LEU A 71 -14.97 0.42 8.20
N LEU A 72 -13.98 0.82 7.38
CA LEU A 72 -12.78 0.02 7.15
C LEU A 72 -11.92 -0.09 8.41
N ARG A 73 -11.79 0.97 9.19
CA ARG A 73 -11.08 0.95 10.49
C ARG A 73 -11.73 -0.01 11.48
N GLN A 74 -13.06 0.01 11.57
CA GLN A 74 -13.80 -0.91 12.45
C GLN A 74 -13.60 -2.37 12.05
N ARG A 75 -13.43 -2.64 10.76
CA ARG A 75 -13.25 -3.99 10.20
C ARG A 75 -11.80 -4.47 10.13
N GLU A 76 -10.82 -3.61 10.40
CA GLU A 76 -9.40 -3.90 10.20
C GLU A 76 -8.92 -5.13 10.99
N ARG A 77 -9.47 -5.33 12.20
CA ARG A 77 -9.15 -6.48 13.07
C ARG A 77 -9.74 -7.80 12.59
N LEU A 78 -10.76 -7.76 11.73
CA LEU A 78 -11.49 -8.93 11.22
C LEU A 78 -11.30 -9.10 9.72
N ARG A 79 -10.35 -8.38 9.11
CA ARG A 79 -10.19 -8.37 7.66
C ARG A 79 -9.73 -9.76 7.19
N PRO A 80 -10.56 -10.50 6.43
CA PRO A 80 -10.11 -11.73 5.82
C PRO A 80 -8.97 -11.42 4.82
N PRO A 81 -8.11 -12.40 4.51
CA PRO A 81 -7.13 -12.23 3.42
C PRO A 81 -7.82 -11.75 2.15
N GLU A 82 -7.16 -10.89 1.36
CA GLU A 82 -7.72 -10.41 0.10
C GLU A 82 -8.06 -11.61 -0.79
N ASP A 83 -9.34 -11.73 -1.17
CA ASP A 83 -9.78 -12.71 -2.14
C ASP A 83 -9.17 -12.32 -3.51
N PRO A 84 -8.43 -13.22 -4.18
CA PRO A 84 -7.92 -12.98 -5.53
C PRO A 84 -9.00 -12.56 -6.54
N GLN A 85 -10.25 -12.95 -6.32
CA GLN A 85 -11.38 -12.54 -7.18
C GLN A 85 -11.78 -11.06 -6.99
N GLU A 86 -11.43 -10.44 -5.86
CA GLU A 86 -11.72 -9.04 -5.53
C GLU A 86 -10.52 -8.10 -5.74
N TYR A 87 -9.65 -8.42 -6.71
CA TYR A 87 -8.42 -7.67 -6.92
C TYR A 87 -8.64 -6.18 -7.27
N TYR A 88 -9.63 -5.89 -8.13
CA TYR A 88 -9.92 -4.56 -8.66
C TYR A 88 -10.65 -3.66 -7.66
N ALA A 89 -10.46 -2.35 -7.80
CA ALA A 89 -11.18 -1.36 -7.03
C ALA A 89 -12.69 -1.43 -7.33
N LYS A 90 -13.50 -1.17 -6.30
CA LYS A 90 -14.97 -1.11 -6.39
C LYS A 90 -15.41 0.35 -6.29
N GLU A 91 -16.36 0.74 -7.12
CA GLU A 91 -17.02 2.04 -7.00
C GLU A 91 -17.93 2.06 -5.77
N LEU A 92 -17.93 3.17 -5.04
CA LEU A 92 -18.69 3.34 -3.81
C LEU A 92 -19.83 4.31 -4.06
N LEU A 93 -21.05 3.85 -3.77
CA LEU A 93 -22.28 4.64 -3.87
C LEU A 93 -22.98 4.62 -2.51
N ARG A 94 -23.61 5.74 -2.15
CA ARG A 94 -24.41 5.86 -0.93
C ARG A 94 -25.86 6.15 -1.30
N PHE A 95 -26.76 5.32 -0.78
CA PHE A 95 -28.20 5.50 -0.90
C PHE A 95 -28.75 5.96 0.46
N PRO A 96 -29.40 7.13 0.56
CA PRO A 96 -30.08 7.52 1.79
C PRO A 96 -31.26 6.57 2.05
N MET A 97 -31.49 6.20 3.31
CA MET A 97 -32.72 5.51 3.69
C MET A 97 -33.82 6.54 3.94
N GLU A 98 -34.97 6.40 3.29
CA GLU A 98 -36.20 7.08 3.71
C GLU A 98 -36.74 6.36 4.96
N SER A 99 -36.98 7.10 6.05
CA SER A 99 -37.67 6.50 7.20
C SER A 99 -39.14 6.31 6.83
N PRO A 100 -39.75 5.14 7.09
CA PRO A 100 -41.19 5.03 7.00
C PRO A 100 -41.81 6.00 8.01
N GLY A 101 -42.58 6.96 7.49
CA GLY A 101 -43.30 7.96 8.28
C GLY A 101 -44.47 7.37 9.05
#